data_AF-A0A9D8F131-F1
#
_entry.id   AF-A0A9D8F131-F1
#
_cell.length_a   1.000
_cell.length_b   1.000
_cell.length_c   1.000
_cell.angle_alpha   90.00
_cell.angle_beta   90.00
_cell.angle_gamma   90.00
#
_symmetry.space_group_name_H-M   'P 1'
#
loop_
_entity.id
_entity.type
_entity.pdbx_description
1 polymer ?
#
loop_
_entity_poly.entity_id
_entity_poly.type
_entity_poly.pdbx_seq_one_letter_code
_entity_poly.pdbx_strand_id
1 'polypeptide(L)' 'MKGIVRPSAVNGCQQGGEAVVRTLSRGRHVVIRNHGHPIGNAEACIGRMISQFLDRGSADGIDIRCAAEIPVPPFDVSR' A
#
# COMPACT_ATOMS: atom_id res chain seq x y z
N MET A 1 15.32 -5.22 -9.11
CA MET A 1 14.67 -6.55 -9.08
C MET A 1 13.18 -6.34 -8.89
N LYS A 2 12.34 -6.78 -9.84
CA LYS A 2 10.89 -6.58 -9.80
C LYS A 2 10.28 -7.59 -8.81
N GLY A 3 10.07 -7.18 -7.56
CA GLY A 3 9.25 -7.92 -6.61
C GLY A 3 7.77 -7.71 -6.91
N ILE A 4 7.28 -8.33 -7.99
CA ILE A 4 5.84 -8.46 -8.22
C ILE A 4 5.36 -9.51 -7.22
N VAL A 5 4.95 -9.07 -6.04
CA VAL A 5 4.11 -9.88 -5.18
C VAL A 5 2.82 -10.10 -5.97
N ARG A 6 2.64 -11.28 -6.55
CA ARG A 6 1.36 -11.69 -7.15
C ARG A 6 0.37 -11.86 -5.99
N PRO A 7 -0.70 -11.06 -5.88
CA PRO A 7 -1.80 -11.45 -5.02
C PRO A 7 -2.64 -12.45 -5.79
N SER A 8 -2.97 -13.56 -5.15
CA SER A 8 -4.12 -14.37 -5.51
C SER A 8 -5.33 -13.48 -5.82
N ALA A 9 -6.19 -13.95 -6.71
CA ALA A 9 -7.45 -13.35 -7.11
C ALA A 9 -8.28 -12.81 -5.92
N VAL A 10 -8.11 -11.54 -5.55
CA VAL A 10 -9.01 -10.84 -4.62
C VAL A 10 -9.56 -9.59 -5.31
N ASN A 11 -10.84 -9.67 -5.63
CA ASN A 11 -11.77 -8.67 -6.15
C ASN A 11 -11.37 -7.18 -6.03
N GLY A 12 -11.39 -6.49 -7.18
CA GLY A 12 -11.96 -5.15 -7.33
C GLY A 12 -11.04 -3.93 -7.14
N CYS A 13 -10.42 -3.76 -5.98
CA CYS A 13 -9.98 -2.42 -5.53
C CYS A 13 -8.52 -2.04 -5.82
N GLN A 14 -7.68 -2.98 -6.28
CA GLN A 14 -6.23 -2.75 -6.49
C GLN A 14 -5.86 -2.34 -7.93
N GLN A 15 -6.80 -2.48 -8.87
CA GLN A 15 -6.55 -2.37 -10.31
C GLN A 15 -5.96 -1.03 -10.73
N GLY A 16 -6.42 0.07 -10.12
CA GLY A 16 -5.89 1.42 -10.43
C GLY A 16 -4.42 1.57 -10.07
N GLY A 17 -4.02 1.13 -8.87
CA GLY A 17 -2.63 1.15 -8.43
C GLY A 17 -1.73 0.26 -9.29
N GLU A 18 -2.22 -0.92 -9.65
CA GLU A 18 -1.51 -1.84 -10.56
C GLU A 18 -1.35 -1.25 -11.97
N ALA A 19 -2.39 -0.62 -12.51
CA ALA A 19 -2.33 0.01 -13.82
C ALA A 19 -1.28 1.14 -13.86
N VAL A 20 -1.22 1.97 -12.81
CA VAL A 20 -0.25 3.06 -12.70
C VAL A 20 1.18 2.52 -12.52
N VAL A 21 1.40 1.57 -11.61
CA VAL A 21 2.77 1.10 -11.34
C VAL A 21 3.41 0.43 -12.56
N ARG A 22 2.60 -0.15 -13.46
CA ARG A 22 3.07 -0.74 -14.72
C ARG A 22 3.72 0.27 -15.67
N THR A 23 3.36 1.55 -15.60
CA THR A 23 3.91 2.61 -16.46
C THR A 23 5.10 3.34 -15.83
N LEU A 24 5.36 3.12 -14.53
CA LEU A 24 6.44 3.77 -13.78
C LEU A 24 7.65 2.85 -13.65
N SER A 25 8.77 3.21 -14.28
CA SER A 25 10.01 2.40 -14.27
C SER A 25 10.59 2.16 -12.88
N ARG A 26 10.29 3.04 -11.91
CA ARG A 26 10.70 2.96 -10.50
C ARG A 26 9.49 3.03 -9.54
N GLY A 27 8.30 2.71 -10.04
CA GLY A 27 7.09 2.72 -9.22
C GLY A 27 7.07 1.59 -8.19
N ARG A 28 6.42 1.83 -7.05
CA ARG A 28 6.14 0.81 -6.04
C ARG A 28 4.67 0.87 -5.65
N HIS A 29 3.98 -0.27 -5.75
CA HIS A 29 2.59 -0.42 -5.32
C HIS A 29 2.57 -1.07 -3.94
N VAL A 30 2.00 -0.39 -2.95
CA VAL A 30 1.84 -0.88 -1.58
C VAL A 30 0.37 -1.05 -1.29
N VAL A 31 -0.04 -2.28 -0.99
CA VAL A 31 -1.41 -2.60 -0.59
C VAL A 31 -1.49 -2.63 0.93
N ILE A 32 -2.39 -1.84 1.47
CA ILE A 32 -2.78 -1.90 2.88
C ILE A 32 -4.03 -2.76 2.95
N ARG A 33 -3.92 -3.92 3.60
CA ARG A 33 -5.07 -4.82 3.78
C ARG A 33 -5.96 -4.30 4.91
N ASN A 34 -7.22 -4.73 4.90
CA ASN A 34 -8.23 -4.39 5.93
C ASN A 34 -8.60 -2.90 6.00
N HIS A 35 -8.23 -2.14 4.95
CA HIS A 35 -8.50 -0.72 4.82
C HIS A 35 -9.11 -0.40 3.46
N GLY A 36 -10.03 0.55 3.46
CA GLY A 36 -10.61 1.13 2.27
C GLY A 36 -10.29 2.62 2.17
N HIS A 37 -11.06 3.33 1.35
CA HIS A 37 -11.13 4.79 1.42
C HIS A 37 -12.30 5.16 2.35
N PRO A 38 -12.11 6.04 3.35
CA PRO A 38 -10.92 6.84 3.67
C PRO A 38 -9.81 6.07 4.41
N ILE A 39 -8.62 6.68 4.48
CA ILE A 39 -7.36 6.09 5.00
C ILE A 39 -7.46 5.59 6.46
N GLY A 40 -8.30 6.20 7.30
CA GLY A 40 -8.58 5.75 8.67
C GLY A 40 -7.32 5.59 9.54
N ASN A 41 -7.24 4.50 10.31
CA ASN A 41 -6.08 4.21 11.19
C ASN A 41 -4.78 3.87 10.43
N ALA A 42 -4.75 3.93 9.10
CA ALA A 42 -3.53 3.79 8.32
C ALA A 42 -2.76 5.12 8.14
N GLU A 43 -3.30 6.25 8.59
CA GLU A 43 -2.70 7.59 8.38
C GLU A 43 -1.25 7.68 8.81
N ALA A 44 -0.90 7.17 10.00
CA ALA A 44 0.48 7.20 10.50
C ALA A 44 1.44 6.37 9.62
N CYS A 45 0.98 5.23 9.10
CA CYS A 45 1.78 4.39 8.22
C CYS A 45 2.01 5.07 6.86
N ILE A 46 0.94 5.60 6.25
CA ILE A 46 1.00 6.29 4.96
C ILE A 46 1.83 7.57 5.07
N GLY A 47 1.60 8.39 6.10
CA GLY A 47 2.35 9.62 6.34
C GLY A 47 3.85 9.35 6.43
N ARG A 48 4.26 8.31 7.17
CA ARG A 48 5.67 7.92 7.27
C ARG A 48 6.27 7.49 5.92
N MET A 49 5.51 6.74 5.11
CA MET A 49 5.97 6.32 3.78
C MET A 49 6.12 7.52 2.83
N ILE A 50 5.18 8.48 2.87
CA ILE A 50 5.24 9.70 2.07
C ILE A 50 6.43 10.56 2.49
N SER A 51 6.64 10.79 3.80
CA SER A 51 7.81 11.52 4.28
C SER A 51 9.13 10.89 3.80
N GLN A 52 9.26 9.57 3.94
CA GLN A 52 10.44 8.85 3.44
C GLN A 52 10.64 8.96 1.92
N PHE A 53 9.56 8.98 1.14
CA PHE A 53 9.63 9.17 -0.30
C PHE A 53 10.13 10.57 -0.65
N LEU A 54 9.60 11.60 0.01
CA LEU A 54 9.99 12.99 -0.20
C LEU A 54 11.45 13.23 0.20
N ASP A 55 11.88 12.71 1.35
CA ASP A 55 13.24 12.87 1.86
C ASP A 55 14.28 12.18 0.96
N ARG A 56 13.93 11.02 0.38
CA ARG A 56 14.85 10.23 -0.46
C ARG A 56 14.78 10.57 -1.95
N GLY A 57 13.67 11.16 -2.41
CA GLY A 57 13.37 11.30 -3.83
C GLY A 57 13.24 9.95 -4.55
N SER A 58 12.95 8.85 -3.84
CA SER A 58 12.87 7.51 -4.42
C SER A 58 11.94 6.58 -3.66
N ALA A 59 11.29 5.67 -4.40
CA ALA A 59 10.47 4.59 -3.82
C ALA A 59 11.30 3.41 -3.29
N ASP A 60 12.57 3.34 -3.70
CA ASP A 60 13.52 2.33 -3.25
C ASP A 60 13.84 2.54 -1.76
N GLY A 61 13.83 1.46 -0.98
CA GLY A 61 14.17 1.51 0.44
C GLY A 61 13.11 2.11 1.37
N ILE A 62 11.92 2.49 0.87
CA ILE A 62 10.80 2.85 1.75
C ILE A 62 10.41 1.65 2.62
N ASP A 63 10.32 1.88 3.93
CA ASP A 63 9.85 0.90 4.90
C ASP A 63 8.32 0.78 4.83
N ILE A 64 7.85 -0.40 4.42
CA ILE A 64 6.43 -0.69 4.22
C ILE A 64 5.87 -1.64 5.29
N ARG A 65 6.66 -2.01 6.32
CA ARG A 65 6.28 -3.05 7.29
C ARG A 65 4.99 -2.72 8.03
N CYS A 66 4.75 -1.45 8.32
CA CYS A 66 3.52 -0.99 8.98
C CYS A 66 2.25 -1.35 8.20
N ALA A 67 2.31 -1.51 6.87
CA ALA A 67 1.14 -1.86 6.05
C ALA A 67 0.60 -3.28 6.34
N ALA A 68 1.44 -4.16 6.91
CA ALA A 68 1.04 -5.51 7.31
C ALA A 68 0.46 -5.57 8.73
N GLU A 69 0.65 -4.52 9.52
CA GLU A 69 0.34 -4.46 10.95
C GLU A 69 -0.94 -3.68 11.26
N ILE A 70 -1.64 -3.20 10.22
CA ILE A 70 -2.82 -2.36 10.42
C ILE A 70 -3.99 -3.26 10.88
N PRO A 71 -4.55 -3.01 12.07
CA PRO A 71 -5.63 -3.84 12.60
C PRO A 71 -6.91 -3.58 11.81
N VAL A 72 -7.68 -4.66 11.63
CA VAL A 72 -9.06 -4.61 11.14
C VAL A 72 -9.89 -3.75 12.10
N PRO A 73 -10.64 -2.75 11.63
CA PRO A 73 -11.53 -1.98 12.48
C PRO A 73 -12.57 -2.89 13.17
N PRO A 74 -12.97 -2.62 14.42
CA PRO A 74 -13.85 -3.52 15.19
C PRO A 74 -15.27 -3.65 14.61
N PHE A 75 -15.65 -2.77 13.70
CA PHE A 75 -16.94 -2.78 13.01
C PHE A 75 -16.91 -3.49 11.65
N ASP A 76 -15.72 -3.95 11.20
CA ASP A 76 -15.61 -4.71 9.97
C ASP A 76 -16.06 -6.16 10.22
N VAL A 77 -17.21 -6.50 9.65
CA VAL A 77 -17.88 -7.80 9.77
C VAL A 77 -17.57 -8.74 8.61
N SER A 78 -16.67 -8.37 7.70
CA SER A 78 -16.40 -9.11 6.45
C SER A 78 -15.55 -10.39 6.62
N ARG A 79 -15.58 -11.01 7.81
CA ARG A 79 -14.82 -12.21 8.14
C ARG A 79 -15.43 -13.49 7.58
#